data_AF-A0A939R0N5-F1
#
_entry.id   AF-A0A939R0N5-F1
#
_cell.length_a   1.000
_cell.length_b   1.000
_cell.length_c   1.000
_cell.angle_alpha   90.00
_cell.angle_beta   90.00
_cell.angle_gamma   90.00
#
_symmetry.space_group_name_H-M   'P 1'
#
loop_
_entity.id
_entity.type
_entity.pdbx_description
1 polymer ?
#
loop_
_entity_poly.entity_id
_entity_poly.type
_entity_poly.pdbx_seq_one_letter_code
_entity_poly.pdbx_strand_id
1 'polypeptide(L)'
;MSLTVTFGNGGASTVLDLQDTVDQAAYKLLNSDTTQEKNVSSDGGLLTSQSVSVASAGTSGSGAGGTVEIVYDSGANEFNFDVATAWNSVKNVLAVSESSDNVVFKDFVHVDVYLGGTGNSTVNVLNAKRGNIETGDGNDTVNLSLVSNDSGWVNKFNISTGAGNDTITLLQGNALSTIGGVVAAGAVNGGNGIVDGSMTTVVIDAGLGNDTIDLSAVNLKSSVVTGGKGIDTMFASSGADTFVFKLGDMAKSFVTDSITGFDIAEDKLDLVGTISDWTVTNLGGATLLTYNGSIAAHVGEKILVDGVNLTGSTDWFI
;
A
#
# COMPACT_ATOMS: atom_id res chain seq x y z
N MET A 1 17.13 15.31 -3.65
CA MET A 1 16.76 15.65 -2.26
C MET A 1 17.07 14.45 -1.39
N SER A 2 17.72 14.67 -0.25
CA SER A 2 17.89 13.66 0.79
C SER A 2 16.57 13.34 1.49
N LEU A 3 16.44 12.14 2.06
CA LEU A 3 15.26 11.75 2.84
C LEU A 3 14.87 12.83 3.86
N THR A 4 13.64 13.29 3.75
CA THR A 4 13.01 14.28 4.64
C THR A 4 11.75 13.65 5.22
N VAL A 5 11.59 13.67 6.54
CA VAL A 5 10.45 13.09 7.24
C VAL A 5 9.79 14.15 8.13
N THR A 6 8.51 14.41 7.92
CA THR A 6 7.74 15.41 8.69
C THR A 6 6.57 14.73 9.38
N PHE A 7 6.35 15.05 10.65
CA PHE A 7 5.23 14.51 11.42
C PHE A 7 4.13 15.55 11.60
N GLY A 8 2.95 15.08 11.97
CA GLY A 8 1.88 15.99 12.33
C GLY A 8 0.65 15.30 12.90
N ASN A 9 -0.32 16.14 13.22
CA ASN A 9 -1.47 15.74 14.02
C ASN A 9 -2.81 16.27 13.52
N GLY A 10 -2.82 17.06 12.45
CA GLY A 10 -4.07 17.46 11.82
C GLY A 10 -4.80 16.27 11.21
N GLY A 11 -6.08 16.44 10.90
CA GLY A 11 -6.78 15.41 10.13
C GLY A 11 -8.27 15.68 9.98
N ALA A 12 -8.82 15.20 8.89
CA ALA A 12 -10.24 15.14 8.63
C ALA A 12 -10.59 13.79 7.98
N SER A 13 -11.87 13.44 8.02
CA SER A 13 -12.36 12.17 7.48
C SER A 13 -12.21 12.02 5.97
N THR A 14 -11.87 13.11 5.26
CA THR A 14 -11.75 13.18 3.80
C THR A 14 -10.31 13.25 3.30
N VAL A 15 -9.31 13.40 4.18
CA VAL A 15 -7.92 13.60 3.78
C VAL A 15 -7.37 12.32 3.16
N LEU A 16 -6.84 12.44 1.94
CA LEU A 16 -6.26 11.34 1.17
C LEU A 16 -4.76 11.47 0.97
N ASP A 17 -4.21 12.70 0.99
CA ASP A 17 -2.81 13.00 0.71
C ASP A 17 -2.33 14.11 1.65
N LEU A 18 -1.18 13.90 2.30
CA LEU A 18 -0.54 14.86 3.19
C LEU A 18 0.15 16.00 2.45
N GLN A 19 0.35 15.88 1.13
CA GLN A 19 0.86 16.96 0.27
C GLN A 19 -0.23 17.89 -0.26
N ASP A 20 -1.52 17.58 -0.07
CA ASP A 20 -2.60 18.45 -0.50
C ASP A 20 -2.56 19.79 0.25
N THR A 21 -2.26 20.86 -0.47
CA THR A 21 -2.05 22.18 0.12
C THR A 21 -3.33 22.80 0.69
N VAL A 22 -4.51 22.42 0.18
CA VAL A 22 -5.80 22.92 0.68
C VAL A 22 -6.12 22.27 2.01
N ASP A 23 -5.98 20.94 2.11
CA ASP A 23 -6.19 20.18 3.33
C ASP A 23 -5.09 20.47 4.37
N GLN A 24 -3.84 20.66 3.95
CA GLN A 24 -2.76 21.10 4.81
C GLN A 24 -3.07 22.46 5.47
N ALA A 25 -3.60 23.42 4.70
CA ALA A 25 -4.01 24.72 5.23
C ALA A 25 -5.25 24.62 6.15
N ALA A 26 -6.22 23.79 5.79
CA ALA A 26 -7.48 23.65 6.52
C ALA A 26 -7.33 22.88 7.84
N TYR A 27 -6.55 21.79 7.84
CA TYR A 27 -6.51 20.82 8.92
C TYR A 27 -5.18 20.77 9.66
N LYS A 28 -4.13 21.44 9.14
CA LYS A 28 -2.77 21.46 9.69
C LYS A 28 -2.19 20.05 9.80
N LEU A 29 -2.22 19.31 8.69
CA LEU A 29 -1.88 17.89 8.66
C LEU A 29 -0.47 17.64 9.18
N LEU A 30 0.52 18.35 8.65
CA LEU A 30 1.93 18.32 9.04
C LEU A 30 2.36 19.56 9.84
N ASN A 31 3.39 19.41 10.67
CA ASN A 31 4.07 20.49 11.38
C ASN A 31 5.54 20.55 10.97
N SER A 32 5.94 21.64 10.30
CA SER A 32 7.31 21.85 9.81
C SER A 32 8.37 21.84 10.93
N ASP A 33 8.01 22.18 12.16
CA ASP A 33 8.93 22.17 13.30
C ASP A 33 9.35 20.74 13.71
N THR A 34 8.65 19.73 13.19
CA THR A 34 8.95 18.31 13.44
C THR A 34 9.76 17.66 12.32
N THR A 35 10.10 18.41 11.27
CA THR A 35 10.83 17.91 10.09
C THR A 35 12.21 17.41 10.47
N GLN A 36 12.56 16.24 9.96
CA GLN A 36 13.86 15.59 10.11
C GLN A 36 14.46 15.35 8.73
N GLU A 37 15.73 15.72 8.54
CA GLU A 37 16.42 15.61 7.26
C GLU A 37 17.66 14.71 7.39
N LYS A 38 17.79 13.74 6.48
CA LYS A 38 18.99 12.92 6.32
C LYS A 38 20.09 13.72 5.64
N ASN A 39 20.88 14.49 6.38
CA ASN A 39 21.93 15.30 5.77
C ASN A 39 23.15 14.46 5.35
N VAL A 40 23.43 14.40 4.03
CA VAL A 40 24.66 13.81 3.50
C VAL A 40 25.82 14.78 3.69
N SER A 41 26.26 15.03 4.92
CA SER A 41 27.52 15.77 5.14
C SER A 41 28.72 14.83 4.98
N SER A 42 29.87 15.39 4.61
CA SER A 42 31.18 14.71 4.53
C SER A 42 31.63 14.04 5.85
N ASP A 43 30.87 14.28 6.93
CA ASP A 43 31.15 13.90 8.30
C ASP A 43 29.99 13.06 8.90
N GLY A 44 28.99 12.66 8.08
CA GLY A 44 27.91 11.76 8.50
C GLY A 44 26.85 12.41 9.39
N GLY A 45 26.24 13.53 8.94
CA GLY A 45 25.09 14.17 9.58
C GLY A 45 23.83 13.29 9.55
N LEU A 46 23.81 12.30 10.44
CA LEU A 46 22.75 11.30 10.55
C LEU A 46 21.40 11.96 10.93
N LEU A 47 20.30 11.40 10.41
CA LEU A 47 19.10 11.23 11.22
C LEU A 47 19.56 10.45 12.47
N THR A 48 19.93 11.15 13.53
CA THR A 48 20.41 10.49 14.76
C THR A 48 19.23 9.90 15.49
N SER A 49 19.42 8.74 16.12
CA SER A 49 18.37 8.18 16.96
C SER A 49 17.95 9.20 18.02
N GLN A 50 16.67 9.56 18.04
CA GLN A 50 16.15 10.66 18.84
C GLN A 50 14.64 10.52 19.04
N SER A 51 14.09 11.29 19.97
CA SER A 51 12.65 11.39 20.21
C SER A 51 12.15 12.75 19.72
N VAL A 52 11.11 12.76 18.90
CA VAL A 52 10.47 13.98 18.37
C VAL A 52 9.10 14.16 19.01
N SER A 53 8.91 15.27 19.72
CA SER A 53 7.60 15.64 20.26
C SER A 53 6.71 16.25 19.17
N VAL A 54 5.51 15.71 19.01
CA VAL A 54 4.51 16.21 18.06
C VAL A 54 3.33 16.76 18.86
N ALA A 55 3.12 18.07 18.81
CA ALA A 55 2.01 18.72 19.51
C ALA A 55 0.65 18.40 18.85
N SER A 56 -0.44 18.61 19.59
CA SER A 56 -1.78 18.65 18.98
C SER A 56 -1.87 19.82 17.99
N ALA A 57 -2.56 19.62 16.87
CA ALA A 57 -2.77 20.67 15.87
C ALA A 57 -3.82 21.73 16.30
N GLY A 58 -4.61 21.44 17.34
CA GLY A 58 -5.66 22.32 17.85
C GLY A 58 -6.84 22.51 16.88
N THR A 59 -7.01 21.58 15.94
CA THR A 59 -8.10 21.54 14.96
C THR A 59 -9.03 20.35 15.23
N SER A 60 -10.27 20.41 14.76
CA SER A 60 -11.20 19.27 14.84
C SER A 60 -10.59 18.06 14.15
N GLY A 61 -10.75 16.87 14.72
CA GLY A 61 -10.20 15.64 14.16
C GLY A 61 -8.70 15.45 14.39
N SER A 62 -8.02 16.38 15.07
CA SER A 62 -6.60 16.28 15.39
C SER A 62 -6.28 15.28 16.50
N GLY A 63 -5.03 14.77 16.49
CA GLY A 63 -4.49 13.94 17.57
C GLY A 63 -4.22 14.75 18.84
N ALA A 64 -4.10 14.06 19.97
CA ALA A 64 -3.82 14.71 21.26
C ALA A 64 -2.38 15.24 21.40
N GLY A 65 -1.48 14.84 20.50
CA GLY A 65 -0.05 15.02 20.67
C GLY A 65 0.61 13.78 21.26
N GLY A 66 1.85 13.55 20.90
CA GLY A 66 2.60 12.34 21.27
C GLY A 66 4.09 12.46 20.94
N THR A 67 4.78 11.32 20.97
CA THR A 67 6.21 11.24 20.68
C THR A 67 6.45 10.22 19.59
N VAL A 68 7.32 10.56 18.64
CA VAL A 68 7.87 9.62 17.66
C VAL A 68 9.32 9.33 18.04
N GLU A 69 9.65 8.06 18.24
CA GLU A 69 11.02 7.60 18.39
C GLU A 69 11.61 7.30 17.01
N ILE A 70 12.81 7.80 16.77
CA ILE A 70 13.57 7.60 15.54
C ILE A 70 14.78 6.76 15.90
N VAL A 71 14.98 5.64 15.18
CA VAL A 71 16.13 4.75 15.40
C VAL A 71 16.71 4.34 14.06
N TYR A 72 18.03 4.50 13.89
CA TYR A 72 18.72 3.89 12.76
C TYR A 72 19.22 2.48 13.10
N ASP A 73 18.77 1.48 12.35
CA ASP A 73 19.31 0.13 12.42
C ASP A 73 20.42 -0.03 11.37
N SER A 74 21.67 -0.04 11.83
CA SER A 74 22.83 -0.23 10.94
C SER A 74 22.94 -1.63 10.35
N GLY A 75 22.32 -2.64 10.98
CA GLY A 75 22.32 -4.01 10.48
C GLY A 75 21.35 -4.19 9.31
N ALA A 76 20.21 -3.48 9.35
CA ALA A 76 19.21 -3.45 8.28
C ALA A 76 19.42 -2.28 7.29
N ASN A 77 20.30 -1.32 7.60
CA ASN A 77 20.46 -0.06 6.88
C ASN A 77 19.12 0.67 6.74
N GLU A 78 18.39 0.84 7.85
CA GLU A 78 16.99 1.28 7.85
C GLU A 78 16.72 2.31 8.96
N PHE A 79 15.85 3.28 8.69
CA PHE A 79 15.31 4.19 9.70
C PHE A 79 13.94 3.73 10.20
N ASN A 80 13.81 3.58 11.51
CA ASN A 80 12.56 3.25 12.18
C ASN A 80 11.95 4.50 12.80
N PHE A 81 10.68 4.76 12.50
CA PHE A 81 9.87 5.85 13.03
C PHE A 81 8.68 5.22 13.77
N ASP A 82 8.68 5.31 15.09
CA ASP A 82 7.76 4.59 15.96
C ASP A 82 6.97 5.56 16.84
N VAL A 83 5.63 5.54 16.75
CA VAL A 83 4.79 6.30 17.67
C VAL A 83 4.84 5.63 19.05
N ALA A 84 5.72 6.12 19.93
CA ALA A 84 5.94 5.56 21.27
C ALA A 84 4.81 5.86 22.27
N THR A 85 3.78 6.58 21.85
CA THR A 85 2.58 6.89 22.61
C THR A 85 1.37 6.15 22.02
N ALA A 86 0.20 6.24 22.65
CA ALA A 86 -1.01 5.56 22.17
C ALA A 86 -1.32 5.86 20.69
N TRP A 87 -1.77 4.86 19.92
CA TRP A 87 -2.19 5.04 18.53
C TRP A 87 -3.19 6.20 18.39
N ASN A 88 -3.09 6.97 17.30
CA ASN A 88 -3.83 8.23 17.06
C ASN A 88 -3.40 9.43 17.94
N SER A 89 -2.34 9.31 18.75
CA SER A 89 -1.70 10.44 19.44
C SER A 89 -0.80 11.28 18.51
N VAL A 90 -0.11 10.61 17.59
CA VAL A 90 0.53 11.16 16.40
C VAL A 90 -0.21 10.58 15.19
N LYS A 91 -0.76 11.43 14.33
CA LYS A 91 -1.59 10.95 13.21
C LYS A 91 -0.80 10.71 11.94
N ASN A 92 0.03 11.67 11.56
CA ASN A 92 0.52 11.78 10.19
C ASN A 92 2.04 11.73 10.17
N VAL A 93 2.56 11.07 9.14
CA VAL A 93 3.96 11.14 8.74
C VAL A 93 4.05 11.22 7.22
N LEU A 94 4.85 12.16 6.73
CA LEU A 94 5.22 12.29 5.33
C LEU A 94 6.72 12.09 5.19
N ALA A 95 7.14 11.13 4.38
CA ALA A 95 8.53 10.88 4.02
C ALA A 95 8.75 11.12 2.53
N VAL A 96 9.76 11.92 2.17
CA VAL A 96 10.10 12.26 0.78
C VAL A 96 11.59 12.12 0.56
N SER A 97 12.00 11.45 -0.52
CA SER A 97 13.39 11.32 -0.96
C SER A 97 13.45 11.24 -2.49
N GLU A 98 14.48 11.81 -3.12
CA GLU A 98 14.72 11.56 -4.56
C GLU A 98 15.56 10.29 -4.79
N SER A 99 15.98 9.61 -3.73
CA SER A 99 16.76 8.38 -3.76
C SER A 99 16.02 7.23 -3.10
N SER A 100 16.50 6.01 -3.36
CA SER A 100 16.04 4.80 -2.69
C SER A 100 16.46 4.84 -1.22
N ASP A 101 15.54 4.48 -0.32
CA ASP A 101 15.76 4.48 1.12
C ASP A 101 15.02 3.29 1.77
N ASN A 102 15.49 2.88 2.96
CA ASN A 102 14.84 1.86 3.76
C ASN A 102 14.25 2.50 5.01
N VAL A 103 12.93 2.36 5.19
CA VAL A 103 12.16 3.05 6.22
C VAL A 103 11.08 2.15 6.82
N VAL A 104 10.93 2.22 8.15
CA VAL A 104 9.80 1.64 8.89
C VAL A 104 9.01 2.76 9.54
N PHE A 105 7.68 2.74 9.38
CA PHE A 105 6.74 3.59 10.11
C PHE A 105 5.79 2.72 10.92
N LYS A 106 5.70 2.94 12.23
CA LYS A 106 4.81 2.17 13.12
C LYS A 106 3.77 3.04 13.78
N ASP A 107 2.56 2.51 13.85
CA ASP A 107 1.47 2.97 14.72
C ASP A 107 1.00 4.41 14.42
N PHE A 108 1.21 4.86 13.18
CA PHE A 108 0.62 6.07 12.63
C PHE A 108 -0.80 5.82 12.11
N VAL A 109 -1.59 6.88 11.99
CA VAL A 109 -2.91 6.80 11.36
C VAL A 109 -2.79 6.94 9.84
N HIS A 110 -1.97 7.88 9.38
CA HIS A 110 -1.74 8.23 7.98
C HIS A 110 -0.24 8.24 7.69
N VAL A 111 0.20 7.42 6.74
CA VAL A 111 1.60 7.33 6.33
C VAL A 111 1.71 7.61 4.84
N ASP A 112 2.33 8.72 4.46
CA ASP A 112 2.69 8.99 3.06
C ASP A 112 4.20 8.86 2.87
N VAL A 113 4.62 8.11 1.87
CA VAL A 113 6.01 7.81 1.55
C VAL A 113 6.21 7.99 0.05
N TYR A 114 7.15 8.85 -0.33
CA TYR A 114 7.51 9.12 -1.72
C TYR A 114 9.02 9.03 -1.86
N LEU A 115 9.53 7.87 -2.28
CA LEU A 115 10.94 7.60 -2.50
C LEU A 115 11.20 7.52 -4.01
N GLY A 116 12.32 8.06 -4.47
CA GLY A 116 12.73 8.01 -5.87
C GLY A 116 13.96 7.13 -6.08
N GLY A 117 14.68 7.39 -7.17
CA GLY A 117 15.95 6.73 -7.48
C GLY A 117 15.78 5.46 -8.31
N THR A 118 16.88 4.73 -8.46
CA THR A 118 16.95 3.49 -9.27
C THR A 118 17.52 2.31 -8.48
N GLY A 119 17.55 2.45 -7.16
CA GLY A 119 18.08 1.45 -6.23
C GLY A 119 16.93 0.86 -5.44
N ASN A 120 17.17 -0.29 -4.80
CA ASN A 120 16.13 -0.96 -4.04
C ASN A 120 15.81 -0.19 -2.75
N SER A 121 14.52 0.05 -2.54
CA SER A 121 13.91 0.62 -1.36
C SER A 121 13.22 -0.49 -0.55
N THR A 122 13.15 -0.30 0.77
CA THR A 122 12.32 -1.14 1.64
C THR A 122 11.42 -0.23 2.46
N VAL A 123 10.11 -0.33 2.25
CA VAL A 123 9.10 0.46 2.95
C VAL A 123 8.23 -0.45 3.79
N ASN A 124 8.33 -0.31 5.10
CA ASN A 124 7.56 -1.08 6.07
C ASN A 124 6.60 -0.15 6.80
N VAL A 125 5.30 -0.23 6.49
CA VAL A 125 4.25 0.54 7.18
C VAL A 125 3.46 -0.40 8.06
N LEU A 126 3.59 -0.26 9.37
CA LEU A 126 3.01 -1.16 10.35
C LEU A 126 1.89 -0.48 11.14
N ASN A 127 0.73 -1.12 11.16
CA ASN A 127 -0.47 -0.71 11.88
C ASN A 127 -0.92 0.71 11.51
N ALA A 128 -1.12 0.93 10.22
CA ALA A 128 -1.64 2.17 9.68
C ALA A 128 -3.07 2.04 9.14
N LYS A 129 -3.81 3.15 9.16
CA LYS A 129 -5.21 3.19 8.68
C LYS A 129 -5.31 3.57 7.21
N ARG A 130 -4.42 4.46 6.74
CA ARG A 130 -4.41 4.96 5.36
C ARG A 130 -3.02 5.50 4.97
N GLY A 131 -2.81 5.72 3.68
CA GLY A 131 -1.55 6.26 3.19
C GLY A 131 -1.35 6.17 1.69
N ASN A 132 -0.28 6.81 1.23
CA ASN A 132 0.25 6.69 -0.12
C ASN A 132 1.70 6.19 -0.03
N ILE A 133 2.06 5.20 -0.84
CA ILE A 133 3.43 4.69 -0.90
C ILE A 133 3.85 4.70 -2.36
N GLU A 134 4.89 5.45 -2.67
CA GLU A 134 5.53 5.50 -3.97
C GLU A 134 7.03 5.24 -3.78
N THR A 135 7.58 4.31 -4.57
CA THR A 135 9.02 4.07 -4.70
C THR A 135 9.49 4.36 -6.13
N GLY A 136 10.81 4.39 -6.32
CA GLY A 136 11.44 4.68 -7.61
C GLY A 136 11.54 3.44 -8.51
N ASP A 137 12.54 3.42 -9.38
CA ASP A 137 12.94 2.15 -10.01
C ASP A 137 13.82 1.37 -9.02
N GLY A 138 13.97 0.07 -9.23
CA GLY A 138 14.69 -0.85 -8.34
C GLY A 138 13.84 -2.08 -8.06
N ASN A 139 14.41 -3.10 -7.41
CA ASN A 139 13.59 -4.19 -6.89
C ASN A 139 13.18 -3.81 -5.46
N ASP A 140 12.04 -3.15 -5.35
CA ASP A 140 11.54 -2.58 -4.11
C ASP A 140 10.76 -3.60 -3.28
N THR A 141 10.68 -3.35 -1.98
CA THR A 141 9.87 -4.16 -1.06
C THR A 141 8.96 -3.24 -0.25
N VAL A 142 7.66 -3.47 -0.33
CA VAL A 142 6.64 -2.76 0.44
C VAL A 142 5.88 -3.75 1.32
N ASN A 143 5.99 -3.60 2.64
CA ASN A 143 5.18 -4.36 3.60
C ASN A 143 4.20 -3.41 4.30
N LEU A 144 2.92 -3.76 4.29
CA LEU A 144 1.87 -2.95 4.89
C LEU A 144 1.04 -3.79 5.86
N SER A 145 0.97 -3.40 7.14
CA SER A 145 -0.02 -3.97 8.07
C SER A 145 -1.12 -2.97 8.44
N LEU A 146 -2.35 -3.47 8.42
CA LEU A 146 -3.54 -2.63 8.48
C LEU A 146 -4.13 -2.57 9.88
N VAL A 147 -4.47 -1.37 10.36
CA VAL A 147 -5.33 -1.22 11.53
C VAL A 147 -6.31 -0.08 11.34
N SER A 148 -7.54 -0.29 11.79
CA SER A 148 -8.56 0.73 11.80
C SER A 148 -9.30 0.75 13.12
N ASN A 149 -9.53 1.95 13.62
CA ASN A 149 -10.36 2.17 14.80
C ASN A 149 -11.86 2.28 14.45
N ASP A 150 -12.23 2.57 13.18
CA ASP A 150 -13.61 2.71 12.71
C ASP A 150 -13.72 2.77 11.18
N SER A 151 -14.94 2.61 10.65
CA SER A 151 -15.25 2.74 9.22
C SER A 151 -15.66 4.15 8.77
N GLY A 152 -15.77 5.12 9.69
CA GLY A 152 -16.37 6.43 9.41
C GLY A 152 -15.46 7.41 8.67
N TRP A 153 -14.16 7.10 8.60
CA TRP A 153 -13.14 7.90 7.94
C TRP A 153 -12.54 7.11 6.77
N VAL A 154 -11.74 7.77 5.95
CA VAL A 154 -10.93 7.09 4.95
C VAL A 154 -10.11 5.97 5.59
N ASN A 155 -10.23 4.80 4.98
CA ASN A 155 -9.42 3.60 5.19
C ASN A 155 -8.95 3.21 3.79
N LYS A 156 -7.86 3.81 3.32
CA LYS A 156 -7.40 3.64 1.93
C LYS A 156 -5.88 3.69 1.83
N PHE A 157 -5.31 2.77 1.07
CA PHE A 157 -3.92 2.85 0.62
C PHE A 157 -3.83 2.94 -0.91
N ASN A 158 -2.90 3.76 -1.40
CA ASN A 158 -2.41 3.70 -2.77
C ASN A 158 -0.93 3.32 -2.73
N ILE A 159 -0.50 2.36 -3.55
CA ILE A 159 0.88 1.85 -3.60
C ILE A 159 1.34 1.84 -5.06
N SER A 160 2.53 2.37 -5.34
CA SER A 160 3.19 2.25 -6.65
C SER A 160 4.69 2.04 -6.52
N THR A 161 5.26 1.09 -7.28
CA THR A 161 6.66 0.66 -7.12
C THR A 161 7.57 0.82 -8.35
N GLY A 162 7.11 1.52 -9.39
CA GLY A 162 7.99 1.94 -10.49
C GLY A 162 8.45 0.79 -11.38
N ALA A 163 9.75 0.63 -11.60
CA ALA A 163 10.29 -0.41 -12.47
C ALA A 163 11.31 -1.29 -11.75
N GLY A 164 11.18 -2.60 -11.85
CA GLY A 164 12.02 -3.63 -11.28
C GLY A 164 11.15 -4.81 -10.86
N ASN A 165 11.74 -5.81 -10.21
CA ASN A 165 10.93 -6.93 -9.71
C ASN A 165 10.58 -6.65 -8.25
N ASP A 166 9.40 -6.11 -8.03
CA ASP A 166 8.95 -5.61 -6.75
C ASP A 166 8.23 -6.66 -5.93
N THR A 167 8.17 -6.44 -4.62
CA THR A 167 7.39 -7.26 -3.69
C THR A 167 6.51 -6.38 -2.82
N ILE A 168 5.20 -6.54 -2.94
CA ILE A 168 4.19 -5.83 -2.17
C ILE A 168 3.43 -6.87 -1.33
N THR A 169 3.50 -6.77 0.00
CA THR A 169 2.83 -7.70 0.92
C THR A 169 1.94 -6.95 1.90
N LEU A 170 0.68 -7.36 1.98
CA LEU A 170 -0.27 -6.86 2.97
C LEU A 170 -0.49 -7.88 4.08
N LEU A 171 -0.49 -7.40 5.31
CA LEU A 171 -0.60 -8.19 6.53
C LEU A 171 -1.70 -7.64 7.44
N GLN A 172 -2.19 -8.49 8.34
CA GLN A 172 -3.03 -8.03 9.43
C GLN A 172 -2.18 -7.22 10.41
N GLY A 173 -2.74 -6.11 10.90
CA GLY A 173 -2.12 -5.34 11.96
C GLY A 173 -2.23 -6.00 13.33
N ASN A 174 -1.64 -5.34 14.31
CA ASN A 174 -1.85 -5.68 15.71
C ASN A 174 -3.12 -5.02 16.25
N ALA A 175 -3.76 -5.67 17.22
CA ALA A 175 -4.85 -5.06 17.96
C ALA A 175 -4.38 -3.74 18.60
N LEU A 176 -5.22 -2.71 18.57
CA LEU A 176 -4.90 -1.40 19.16
C LEU A 176 -4.50 -1.51 20.63
N SER A 177 -5.09 -2.42 21.40
CA SER A 177 -4.72 -2.68 22.80
C SER A 177 -3.29 -3.21 22.99
N THR A 178 -2.71 -3.83 21.96
CA THR A 178 -1.30 -4.28 21.94
C THR A 178 -0.34 -3.14 21.63
N ILE A 179 -0.75 -2.16 20.80
CA ILE A 179 0.08 -1.05 20.31
C ILE A 179 -0.23 0.28 21.01
N GLY A 180 -0.51 0.22 22.31
CA GLY A 180 -0.65 1.42 23.16
C GLY A 180 -2.08 1.97 23.30
N GLY A 181 -3.08 1.36 22.66
CA GLY A 181 -4.48 1.77 22.72
C GLY A 181 -4.78 2.95 21.80
N VAL A 182 -6.06 3.37 21.74
CA VAL A 182 -6.50 4.50 20.90
C VAL A 182 -6.80 5.73 21.73
N VAL A 183 -6.32 6.90 21.29
CA VAL A 183 -6.68 8.18 21.90
C VAL A 183 -7.97 8.74 21.28
N ALA A 184 -8.92 9.11 22.14
CA ALA A 184 -10.11 9.91 21.82
C ALA A 184 -10.98 9.39 20.65
N ALA A 185 -10.98 8.08 20.39
CA ALA A 185 -11.90 7.44 19.46
C ALA A 185 -12.90 6.55 20.20
N GLY A 186 -14.05 6.28 19.56
CA GLY A 186 -14.98 5.26 20.03
C GLY A 186 -14.34 3.87 19.99
N ALA A 187 -14.64 3.04 20.99
CA ALA A 187 -14.14 1.66 21.02
C ALA A 187 -14.88 0.79 20.01
N VAL A 188 -14.18 0.34 18.97
CA VAL A 188 -14.62 -0.74 18.09
C VAL A 188 -13.95 -2.05 18.53
N ASN A 189 -14.68 -3.16 18.42
CA ASN A 189 -14.18 -4.50 18.76
C ASN A 189 -13.54 -4.56 20.17
N GLY A 190 -14.23 -4.00 21.17
CA GLY A 190 -13.73 -3.95 22.55
C GLY A 190 -12.49 -3.08 22.75
N GLY A 191 -12.18 -2.16 21.82
CA GLY A 191 -10.98 -1.33 21.85
C GLY A 191 -9.79 -1.92 21.10
N ASN A 192 -9.93 -3.10 20.50
CA ASN A 192 -8.88 -3.73 19.70
C ASN A 192 -8.81 -3.20 18.26
N GLY A 193 -9.84 -2.49 17.80
CA GLY A 193 -9.93 -2.08 16.41
C GLY A 193 -10.16 -3.26 15.46
N ILE A 194 -10.05 -2.97 14.17
CA ILE A 194 -10.21 -3.87 13.04
C ILE A 194 -8.83 -3.99 12.38
N VAL A 195 -8.29 -5.20 12.34
CA VAL A 195 -6.89 -5.46 11.94
C VAL A 195 -6.77 -6.25 10.65
N ASP A 196 -7.88 -6.81 10.17
CA ASP A 196 -7.91 -7.71 9.02
C ASP A 196 -8.00 -6.99 7.67
N GLY A 197 -8.18 -5.66 7.68
CA GLY A 197 -8.33 -4.87 6.46
C GLY A 197 -9.77 -4.76 5.93
N SER A 198 -10.78 -5.30 6.62
CA SER A 198 -12.19 -5.34 6.16
C SER A 198 -12.88 -3.99 5.96
N MET A 199 -12.22 -2.90 6.37
CA MET A 199 -12.66 -1.54 6.12
C MET A 199 -11.83 -0.81 5.06
N THR A 200 -10.72 -1.41 4.63
CA THR A 200 -9.69 -0.77 3.85
C THR A 200 -9.85 -1.11 2.37
N THR A 201 -9.83 -0.07 1.55
CA THR A 201 -9.66 -0.21 0.10
C THR A 201 -8.19 0.00 -0.27
N VAL A 202 -7.66 -0.81 -1.19
CA VAL A 202 -6.26 -0.69 -1.63
C VAL A 202 -6.19 -0.55 -3.14
N VAL A 203 -5.30 0.31 -3.63
CA VAL A 203 -4.96 0.44 -5.04
C VAL A 203 -3.47 0.19 -5.21
N ILE A 204 -3.08 -0.70 -6.12
CA ILE A 204 -1.70 -1.09 -6.39
C ILE A 204 -1.41 -0.94 -7.88
N ASP A 205 -0.28 -0.31 -8.20
CA ASP A 205 0.34 -0.28 -9.53
C ASP A 205 1.83 -0.62 -9.40
N ALA A 206 2.19 -1.89 -9.61
CA ALA A 206 3.57 -2.36 -9.42
C ALA A 206 4.50 -1.94 -10.57
N GLY A 207 3.94 -1.65 -11.75
CA GLY A 207 4.63 -0.96 -12.83
C GLY A 207 5.30 -1.88 -13.84
N LEU A 208 6.64 -1.86 -13.95
CA LEU A 208 7.37 -2.68 -14.91
C LEU A 208 8.23 -3.73 -14.22
N GLY A 209 8.16 -4.98 -14.65
CA GLY A 209 9.01 -6.05 -14.15
C GLY A 209 8.18 -7.27 -13.81
N ASN A 210 8.79 -8.23 -13.12
CA ASN A 210 8.08 -9.43 -12.68
C ASN A 210 7.77 -9.28 -11.19
N ASP A 211 6.58 -8.79 -10.88
CA ASP A 211 6.22 -8.36 -9.54
C ASP A 211 5.53 -9.45 -8.75
N THR A 212 5.62 -9.36 -7.42
CA THR A 212 4.87 -10.21 -6.49
C THR A 212 4.00 -9.35 -5.60
N ILE A 213 2.69 -9.59 -5.65
CA ILE A 213 1.69 -8.86 -4.88
C ILE A 213 0.91 -9.87 -4.04
N ASP A 214 1.11 -9.86 -2.72
CA ASP A 214 0.47 -10.79 -1.80
C ASP A 214 -0.53 -10.08 -0.88
N LEU A 215 -1.82 -10.31 -1.13
CA LEU A 215 -2.93 -9.82 -0.31
C LEU A 215 -3.60 -10.95 0.50
N SER A 216 -3.07 -12.17 0.43
CA SER A 216 -3.75 -13.38 0.94
C SER A 216 -3.94 -13.42 2.45
N ALA A 217 -3.16 -12.63 3.20
CA ALA A 217 -3.25 -12.56 4.65
C ALA A 217 -4.36 -11.62 5.16
N VAL A 218 -5.02 -10.85 4.28
CA VAL A 218 -5.99 -9.82 4.64
C VAL A 218 -7.36 -10.07 4.00
N ASN A 219 -8.38 -9.44 4.58
CA ASN A 219 -9.76 -9.44 4.13
C ASN A 219 -10.13 -8.02 3.72
N LEU A 220 -9.66 -7.53 2.58
CA LEU A 220 -9.86 -6.14 2.21
C LEU A 220 -11.34 -5.82 1.99
N LYS A 221 -11.74 -4.56 2.17
CA LYS A 221 -13.05 -4.14 1.68
C LYS A 221 -13.12 -4.29 0.15
N SER A 222 -12.07 -3.83 -0.51
CA SER A 222 -11.85 -4.04 -1.93
C SER A 222 -10.40 -3.75 -2.32
N SER A 223 -9.92 -4.33 -3.42
CA SER A 223 -8.65 -3.90 -4.03
C SER A 223 -8.78 -3.66 -5.53
N VAL A 224 -7.89 -2.82 -6.05
CA VAL A 224 -7.62 -2.69 -7.49
C VAL A 224 -6.13 -2.92 -7.67
N VAL A 225 -5.76 -3.98 -8.40
CA VAL A 225 -4.39 -4.44 -8.56
C VAL A 225 -4.00 -4.41 -10.02
N THR A 226 -2.98 -3.64 -10.34
CA THR A 226 -2.29 -3.66 -11.64
C THR A 226 -0.87 -4.15 -11.36
N GLY A 227 -0.53 -5.35 -11.86
CA GLY A 227 0.86 -5.81 -11.88
C GLY A 227 1.67 -4.95 -12.84
N GLY A 228 1.11 -4.76 -14.04
CA GLY A 228 1.71 -3.92 -15.07
C GLY A 228 2.44 -4.81 -16.08
N LYS A 229 3.57 -4.35 -16.60
CA LYS A 229 4.24 -5.10 -17.67
C LYS A 229 5.27 -6.06 -17.11
N GLY A 230 5.07 -7.34 -17.39
CA GLY A 230 6.05 -8.39 -17.19
C GLY A 230 5.35 -9.71 -16.91
N ILE A 231 5.79 -10.43 -15.88
CA ILE A 231 5.17 -11.69 -15.46
C ILE A 231 4.94 -11.59 -13.96
N ASP A 232 3.72 -11.23 -13.61
CA ASP A 232 3.35 -10.89 -12.25
C ASP A 232 2.69 -12.06 -11.54
N THR A 233 2.94 -12.15 -10.23
CA THR A 233 2.31 -13.13 -9.34
C THR A 233 1.46 -12.41 -8.31
N MET A 234 0.16 -12.64 -8.37
CA MET A 234 -0.82 -11.95 -7.53
C MET A 234 -1.59 -12.95 -6.67
N PHE A 235 -1.72 -12.65 -5.39
CA PHE A 235 -2.57 -13.39 -4.47
C PHE A 235 -3.71 -12.49 -4.00
N ALA A 236 -4.94 -12.91 -4.26
CA ALA A 236 -6.15 -12.21 -3.86
C ALA A 236 -6.27 -12.17 -2.33
N SER A 237 -6.92 -11.12 -1.83
CA SER A 237 -7.43 -11.06 -0.48
C SER A 237 -8.72 -11.88 -0.37
N SER A 238 -9.33 -11.98 0.82
CA SER A 238 -10.69 -12.53 0.93
C SER A 238 -11.80 -11.50 0.66
N GLY A 239 -11.42 -10.30 0.22
CA GLY A 239 -12.30 -9.19 -0.11
C GLY A 239 -12.78 -9.21 -1.57
N ALA A 240 -13.36 -8.09 -2.02
CA ALA A 240 -13.70 -7.91 -3.43
C ALA A 240 -12.53 -7.31 -4.21
N ASP A 241 -11.81 -8.12 -4.97
CA ASP A 241 -10.60 -7.73 -5.66
C ASP A 241 -10.85 -7.51 -7.17
N THR A 242 -10.20 -6.51 -7.74
CA THR A 242 -10.22 -6.24 -9.17
C THR A 242 -8.80 -6.28 -9.70
N PHE A 243 -8.51 -7.22 -10.61
CA PHE A 243 -7.23 -7.32 -11.28
C PHE A 243 -7.32 -6.70 -12.68
N VAL A 244 -6.47 -5.72 -12.95
CA VAL A 244 -6.51 -4.92 -14.18
C VAL A 244 -5.40 -5.37 -15.11
N PHE A 245 -5.75 -5.64 -16.37
CA PHE A 245 -4.78 -5.98 -17.41
C PHE A 245 -4.99 -5.13 -18.65
N LYS A 246 -3.96 -4.37 -19.04
CA LYS A 246 -3.96 -3.64 -20.31
C LYS A 246 -3.27 -4.48 -21.38
N LEU A 247 -3.60 -4.23 -22.64
CA LEU A 247 -2.92 -4.91 -23.74
C LEU A 247 -1.45 -4.51 -23.78
N GLY A 248 -0.57 -5.52 -23.86
CA GLY A 248 0.88 -5.35 -23.81
C GLY A 248 1.52 -5.54 -22.44
N ASP A 249 0.71 -5.67 -21.39
CA ASP A 249 1.15 -6.01 -20.03
C ASP A 249 1.55 -7.48 -19.96
N MET A 250 0.72 -8.35 -20.55
CA MET A 250 0.80 -9.80 -20.43
C MET A 250 1.76 -10.47 -21.42
N ALA A 251 2.27 -11.65 -21.05
CA ALA A 251 3.07 -12.47 -21.94
C ALA A 251 2.23 -13.30 -22.93
N LYS A 252 2.80 -13.59 -24.11
CA LYS A 252 2.20 -14.52 -25.10
C LYS A 252 2.54 -15.99 -24.85
N SER A 253 2.76 -16.34 -23.59
CA SER A 253 3.41 -17.58 -23.14
C SER A 253 2.60 -18.22 -22.01
N PHE A 254 2.89 -19.47 -21.65
CA PHE A 254 2.27 -20.10 -20.46
C PHE A 254 2.94 -19.66 -19.16
N VAL A 255 4.17 -19.15 -19.24
CA VAL A 255 4.78 -18.36 -18.18
C VAL A 255 4.30 -16.94 -18.42
N THR A 256 3.33 -16.52 -17.63
CA THR A 256 2.55 -15.28 -17.77
C THR A 256 1.97 -14.92 -16.41
N ASP A 257 1.28 -13.79 -16.34
CA ASP A 257 0.66 -13.31 -15.12
C ASP A 257 -0.26 -14.36 -14.50
N SER A 258 -0.17 -14.46 -13.18
CA SER A 258 -0.93 -15.45 -12.41
C SER A 258 -1.66 -14.83 -11.24
N ILE A 259 -2.89 -15.27 -11.04
CA ILE A 259 -3.72 -14.89 -9.89
C ILE A 259 -4.08 -16.16 -9.13
N THR A 260 -3.81 -16.17 -7.82
CA THR A 260 -4.19 -17.24 -6.91
C THR A 260 -5.19 -16.70 -5.88
N GLY A 261 -6.18 -17.51 -5.50
CA GLY A 261 -7.16 -17.14 -4.46
C GLY A 261 -8.38 -16.38 -4.98
N PHE A 262 -8.52 -16.20 -6.30
CA PHE A 262 -9.63 -15.48 -6.94
C PHE A 262 -10.99 -16.08 -6.55
N ASP A 263 -11.90 -15.28 -5.99
CA ASP A 263 -13.29 -15.66 -5.70
C ASP A 263 -14.20 -15.23 -6.85
N ILE A 264 -14.77 -16.19 -7.58
CA ILE A 264 -15.65 -15.93 -8.72
C ILE A 264 -16.92 -15.14 -8.36
N ALA A 265 -17.34 -15.14 -7.09
CA ALA A 265 -18.52 -14.41 -6.64
C ALA A 265 -18.24 -12.92 -6.42
N GLU A 266 -17.05 -12.58 -5.91
CA GLU A 266 -16.70 -11.22 -5.46
C GLU A 266 -15.74 -10.53 -6.44
N ASP A 267 -14.75 -11.27 -6.95
CA ASP A 267 -13.64 -10.70 -7.71
C ASP A 267 -13.98 -10.42 -9.17
N LYS A 268 -13.19 -9.53 -9.76
CA LYS A 268 -13.30 -9.07 -11.14
C LYS A 268 -11.94 -9.05 -11.85
N LEU A 269 -11.97 -9.32 -13.14
CA LEU A 269 -10.91 -9.01 -14.09
C LEU A 269 -11.38 -7.85 -14.95
N ASP A 270 -10.69 -6.71 -14.86
CA ASP A 270 -10.86 -5.56 -15.73
C ASP A 270 -9.96 -5.75 -16.96
N LEU A 271 -10.58 -6.15 -18.07
CA LEU A 271 -9.88 -6.58 -19.26
C LEU A 271 -10.27 -5.72 -20.46
N VAL A 272 -9.29 -5.37 -21.28
CA VAL A 272 -9.55 -4.61 -22.51
C VAL A 272 -10.47 -5.38 -23.46
N GLY A 273 -11.53 -4.70 -23.91
CA GLY A 273 -12.44 -5.17 -24.94
C GLY A 273 -13.72 -5.76 -24.37
N THR A 274 -14.15 -6.87 -24.93
CA THR A 274 -15.34 -7.61 -24.50
C THR A 274 -14.98 -9.05 -24.20
N ILE A 275 -15.81 -9.77 -23.46
CA ILE A 275 -15.55 -11.18 -23.17
C ILE A 275 -15.36 -12.05 -24.43
N SER A 276 -15.96 -11.69 -25.58
CA SER A 276 -15.76 -12.41 -26.85
C SER A 276 -14.36 -12.23 -27.44
N ASP A 277 -13.62 -11.22 -27.01
CA ASP A 277 -12.21 -11.02 -27.36
C ASP A 277 -11.29 -11.96 -26.57
N TRP A 278 -11.80 -12.75 -25.61
CA TRP A 278 -11.03 -13.62 -24.74
C TRP A 278 -11.46 -15.07 -24.86
N THR A 279 -10.52 -15.96 -25.15
CA THR A 279 -10.74 -17.40 -25.05
C THR A 279 -10.45 -17.87 -23.63
N VAL A 280 -11.45 -18.45 -22.99
CA VAL A 280 -11.41 -18.93 -21.61
C VAL A 280 -11.31 -20.45 -21.62
N THR A 281 -10.17 -20.99 -21.19
CA THR A 281 -9.89 -22.44 -21.25
C THR A 281 -9.68 -23.00 -19.85
N ASN A 282 -10.42 -24.04 -19.48
CA ASN A 282 -10.13 -24.80 -18.26
C ASN A 282 -8.88 -25.69 -18.45
N LEU A 283 -7.93 -25.58 -17.54
CA LEU A 283 -6.70 -26.37 -17.51
C LEU A 283 -6.59 -27.14 -16.19
N GLY A 284 -7.47 -28.10 -15.97
CA GLY A 284 -7.33 -29.05 -14.86
C GLY A 284 -7.51 -28.42 -13.48
N GLY A 285 -8.37 -27.43 -13.36
CA GLY A 285 -8.64 -26.71 -12.11
C GLY A 285 -8.27 -25.23 -12.16
N ALA A 286 -7.38 -24.83 -13.05
CA ALA A 286 -7.09 -23.43 -13.37
C ALA A 286 -7.85 -22.96 -14.62
N THR A 287 -7.87 -21.65 -14.85
CA THR A 287 -8.36 -21.02 -16.08
C THR A 287 -7.24 -20.27 -16.77
N LEU A 288 -7.01 -20.56 -18.05
CA LEU A 288 -6.20 -19.74 -18.93
C LEU A 288 -7.10 -18.83 -19.76
N LEU A 289 -6.92 -17.54 -19.64
CA LEU A 289 -7.49 -16.55 -20.55
C LEU A 289 -6.46 -16.27 -21.66
N THR A 290 -6.91 -16.18 -22.91
CA THR A 290 -6.06 -15.81 -24.04
C THR A 290 -6.75 -14.75 -24.89
N TYR A 291 -6.12 -13.58 -25.05
CA TYR A 291 -6.65 -12.52 -25.89
C TYR A 291 -6.62 -12.93 -27.37
N ASN A 292 -7.77 -12.86 -28.03
CA ASN A 292 -8.01 -13.18 -29.44
C ASN A 292 -8.80 -12.06 -30.15
N GLY A 293 -8.83 -10.86 -29.57
CA GLY A 293 -9.55 -9.72 -30.10
C GLY A 293 -8.92 -9.08 -31.34
N SER A 294 -9.50 -7.97 -31.78
CA SER A 294 -9.16 -7.33 -33.06
C SER A 294 -7.77 -6.68 -33.12
N ILE A 295 -7.12 -6.42 -31.98
CA ILE A 295 -5.82 -5.76 -31.96
C ILE A 295 -4.72 -6.81 -32.16
N ALA A 296 -4.40 -7.09 -33.43
CA ALA A 296 -3.53 -8.19 -33.86
C ALA A 296 -2.16 -8.25 -33.16
N ALA A 297 -1.60 -7.09 -32.76
CA ALA A 297 -0.32 -7.02 -32.06
C ALA A 297 -0.34 -7.72 -30.69
N HIS A 298 -1.51 -7.89 -30.07
CA HIS A 298 -1.68 -8.44 -28.71
C HIS A 298 -2.34 -9.82 -28.71
N VAL A 299 -2.81 -10.32 -29.86
CA VAL A 299 -3.36 -11.69 -29.95
C VAL A 299 -2.35 -12.70 -29.39
N GLY A 300 -2.83 -13.57 -28.51
CA GLY A 300 -2.08 -14.61 -27.82
C GLY A 300 -1.59 -14.24 -26.41
N GLU A 301 -1.78 -13.00 -25.95
CA GLU A 301 -1.54 -12.57 -24.56
C GLU A 301 -2.39 -13.36 -23.57
N LYS A 302 -1.83 -13.72 -22.41
CA LYS A 302 -2.42 -14.71 -21.51
C LYS A 302 -2.42 -14.29 -20.06
N ILE A 303 -3.43 -14.76 -19.33
CA ILE A 303 -3.54 -14.66 -17.88
C ILE A 303 -3.89 -16.04 -17.35
N LEU A 304 -3.25 -16.46 -16.27
CA LEU A 304 -3.58 -17.69 -15.56
C LEU A 304 -4.32 -17.34 -14.25
N VAL A 305 -5.56 -17.80 -14.11
CA VAL A 305 -6.26 -17.77 -12.82
C VAL A 305 -6.19 -19.17 -12.23
N ASP A 306 -5.33 -19.35 -11.22
CA ASP A 306 -5.06 -20.65 -10.63
C ASP A 306 -6.18 -21.10 -9.68
N GLY A 307 -6.48 -22.40 -9.70
CA GLY A 307 -7.49 -23.01 -8.81
C GLY A 307 -8.95 -22.64 -9.08
N VAL A 308 -9.24 -21.85 -10.11
CA VAL A 308 -10.61 -21.40 -10.45
C VAL A 308 -11.01 -21.79 -11.87
N ASN A 309 -12.26 -22.21 -12.05
CA ASN A 309 -12.88 -22.44 -13.36
C ASN A 309 -13.85 -21.32 -13.73
N LEU A 310 -13.46 -20.42 -14.64
CA LEU A 310 -14.28 -19.29 -15.07
C LEU A 310 -15.19 -19.59 -16.27
N THR A 311 -15.08 -20.78 -16.90
CA THR A 311 -15.78 -21.09 -18.17
C THR A 311 -17.32 -21.09 -18.08
N GLY A 312 -17.88 -21.21 -16.87
CA GLY A 312 -19.33 -21.31 -16.63
C GLY A 312 -20.03 -20.00 -16.25
N SER A 313 -19.29 -18.90 -16.14
CA SER A 313 -19.82 -17.58 -15.76
C SER A 313 -19.16 -16.48 -16.58
N THR A 314 -19.76 -15.30 -16.60
CA THR A 314 -19.18 -14.07 -17.17
C THR A 314 -19.12 -12.95 -16.14
N ASP A 315 -19.62 -13.17 -14.92
CA ASP A 315 -19.75 -12.13 -13.89
C ASP A 315 -18.40 -11.65 -13.36
N TRP A 316 -17.34 -12.41 -13.61
CA TRP A 316 -15.95 -12.06 -13.30
C TRP A 316 -15.36 -11.03 -14.28
N PHE A 317 -15.95 -10.81 -15.46
CA PHE A 317 -15.43 -9.89 -16.48
C PHE A 317 -16.10 -8.52 -16.33
N ILE A 318 -15.31 -7.44 -16.34
CA ILE A 318 -15.79 -6.07 -16.45
C ILE A 318 -15.10 -5.30 -17.58
#